data_AF-A0A497LD60-F1
#
_entry.id   AF-A0A497LD60-F1
#
_cell.length_a   1.000
_cell.length_b   1.000
_cell.length_c   1.000
_cell.angle_alpha   90.00
_cell.angle_beta   90.00
_cell.angle_gamma   90.00
#
_symmetry.space_group_name_H-M   'P 1'
#
loop_
_entity.id
_entity.type
_entity.pdbx_description
1 polymer ?
#
loop_
_entity_poly.entity_id
_entity_poly.type
_entity_poly.pdbx_seq_one_letter_code
_entity_poly.pdbx_strand_id
1 'polypeptide(L)'
;MSEVPLTPVGREDIRKLEAALLVGALFRPEVMEALRDPVERLTWIDSLAAAAAALARQKAGMPVRQIADEVGLSEAAIRRHLEGKTRAGELILKVYEQFSREGVKVQLPIEVEKARELEEKLAKAKSAMEEIAGKLEEAVKALKEALEAL
;
A
#
# COMPACT_ATOMS: atom_id res chain seq x y z
N MET A 1 12.81 -8.90 -7.78
CA MET A 1 12.36 -8.65 -6.39
C MET A 1 12.97 -9.71 -5.51
N SER A 2 13.62 -9.32 -4.42
CA SER A 2 14.16 -10.25 -3.43
C SER A 2 13.02 -11.08 -2.84
N GLU A 3 13.15 -12.40 -2.81
CA GLU A 3 12.16 -13.29 -2.19
C GLU A 3 12.03 -12.94 -0.70
N VAL A 4 10.79 -12.79 -0.22
CA VAL A 4 10.51 -12.48 1.19
C VAL A 4 10.29 -13.79 1.93
N PRO A 5 11.16 -14.17 2.89
CA PRO A 5 11.04 -15.45 3.58
C PRO A 5 9.95 -15.41 4.67
N LEU A 6 9.14 -16.46 4.75
CA LEU A 6 8.12 -16.62 5.80
C LEU A 6 8.69 -17.14 7.12
N THR A 7 9.91 -17.67 7.08
CA THR A 7 10.73 -18.05 8.22
C THR A 7 12.05 -17.29 8.12
N PRO A 8 12.05 -16.00 8.50
CA PRO A 8 13.17 -15.12 8.27
C PRO A 8 14.39 -15.49 9.13
N VAL A 9 15.59 -15.41 8.55
CA VAL A 9 16.85 -15.68 9.27
C VAL A 9 17.70 -14.41 9.31
N GLY A 10 17.94 -13.92 10.52
CA GLY A 10 18.71 -12.70 10.73
C GLY A 10 17.92 -11.41 10.49
N ARG A 11 18.58 -10.27 10.73
CA ARG A 11 17.91 -8.96 10.83
C ARG A 11 17.31 -8.48 9.51
N GLU A 12 17.96 -8.77 8.39
CA GLU A 12 17.51 -8.31 7.08
C GLU A 12 16.19 -8.99 6.68
N ASP A 13 16.11 -10.30 6.82
CA ASP A 13 14.92 -11.07 6.49
C ASP A 13 13.75 -10.76 7.41
N ILE A 14 14.02 -10.53 8.69
CA ILE A 14 12.99 -10.07 9.65
C ILE A 14 12.39 -8.75 9.16
N ARG A 15 13.23 -7.78 8.76
CA ARG A 15 12.77 -6.50 8.23
C ARG A 15 11.98 -6.64 6.93
N LYS A 16 12.41 -7.55 6.03
CA LYS A 16 11.67 -7.83 4.78
C LYS A 16 10.28 -8.38 5.07
N LEU A 17 10.17 -9.37 5.95
CA LEU A 17 8.87 -9.94 6.33
C LEU A 17 8.00 -8.92 7.07
N GLU A 18 8.56 -8.17 8.01
CA GLU A 18 7.88 -7.08 8.72
C GLU A 18 7.29 -6.05 7.74
N ALA A 19 8.11 -5.55 6.80
CA ALA A 19 7.68 -4.59 5.80
C ALA A 19 6.60 -5.17 4.87
N ALA A 20 6.76 -6.43 4.42
CA ALA A 20 5.77 -7.08 3.57
C ALA A 20 4.42 -7.26 4.29
N LEU A 21 4.44 -7.67 5.56
CA LEU A 21 3.23 -7.84 6.37
C LEU A 21 2.52 -6.49 6.60
N LEU A 22 3.29 -5.45 6.94
CA LEU A 22 2.74 -4.12 7.17
C LEU A 22 2.10 -3.57 5.89
N VAL A 23 2.81 -3.63 4.76
CA VAL A 23 2.30 -3.16 3.47
C VAL A 23 1.07 -3.96 3.04
N GLY A 24 1.11 -5.29 3.17
CA GLY A 24 -0.02 -6.17 2.85
C GLY A 24 -1.26 -5.89 3.71
N ALA A 25 -1.08 -5.44 4.95
CA ALA A 25 -2.20 -5.06 5.82
C ALA A 25 -2.71 -3.63 5.56
N LEU A 26 -1.80 -2.66 5.37
CA LEU A 26 -2.13 -1.25 5.17
C LEU A 26 -3.07 -1.03 3.98
N PHE A 27 -2.85 -1.77 2.89
CA PHE A 27 -3.61 -1.62 1.65
C PHE A 27 -4.88 -2.47 1.58
N ARG A 28 -5.30 -3.10 2.68
CA ARG A 28 -6.61 -3.74 2.73
C ARG A 28 -7.72 -2.68 2.74
N PRO A 29 -8.83 -2.86 2.01
CA PRO A 29 -9.90 -1.86 1.92
C PRO A 29 -10.40 -1.37 3.27
N GLU A 30 -10.57 -2.29 4.23
CA GLU A 30 -11.05 -1.97 5.58
C GLU A 30 -10.07 -1.11 6.39
N VAL A 31 -8.76 -1.22 6.12
CA VAL A 31 -7.73 -0.39 6.76
C VAL A 31 -7.65 0.96 6.07
N MET A 32 -7.64 0.98 4.73
CA MET A 32 -7.62 2.21 3.93
C MET A 32 -8.79 3.14 4.25
N GLU A 33 -9.98 2.60 4.51
CA GLU A 33 -11.13 3.40 4.96
C GLU A 33 -10.88 4.00 6.35
N ALA A 34 -10.39 3.20 7.31
CA ALA A 34 -10.13 3.66 8.67
C ALA A 34 -9.01 4.73 8.72
N LEU A 35 -8.02 4.65 7.82
CA LEU A 35 -6.95 5.65 7.70
C LEU A 35 -7.46 7.03 7.22
N ARG A 36 -8.70 7.15 6.71
CA ARG A 36 -9.27 8.44 6.33
C ARG A 36 -9.55 9.32 7.55
N ASP A 37 -9.92 8.72 8.67
CA ASP A 37 -10.08 9.44 9.94
C ASP A 37 -8.70 9.79 10.54
N PRO A 38 -8.33 11.08 10.67
CA PRO A 38 -7.05 11.47 11.26
C PRO A 38 -6.82 10.98 12.69
N VAL A 39 -7.88 10.81 13.48
CA VAL A 39 -7.79 10.35 14.88
C VAL A 39 -7.45 8.87 14.94
N GLU A 40 -8.11 8.06 14.11
CA GLU A 40 -7.84 6.63 14.06
C GLU A 40 -6.54 6.30 13.30
N ARG A 41 -6.14 7.14 12.34
CA ARG A 41 -4.99 6.90 11.45
C ARG A 41 -3.70 6.55 12.19
N LEU A 42 -3.30 7.37 13.16
CA LEU A 42 -2.05 7.15 13.90
C LEU A 42 -2.13 5.83 14.70
N THR A 43 -3.24 5.63 15.40
CA THR A 43 -3.49 4.41 16.20
C THR A 43 -3.42 3.16 15.35
N TRP A 44 -3.97 3.20 14.13
CA TRP A 44 -3.92 2.10 13.18
C TRP A 44 -2.51 1.81 12.69
N ILE A 45 -1.78 2.83 12.26
CA ILE A 45 -0.40 2.68 11.77
C ILE A 45 0.48 2.09 12.87
N ASP A 46 0.44 2.65 14.07
CA ASP A 46 1.26 2.20 15.20
C ASP A 46 0.92 0.75 15.61
N SER A 47 -0.37 0.42 15.68
CA SER A 47 -0.82 -0.94 16.04
C SER A 47 -0.46 -1.98 14.98
N LEU A 48 -0.56 -1.64 13.69
CA LEU A 48 -0.19 -2.52 12.59
C LEU A 48 1.32 -2.73 12.53
N ALA A 49 2.10 -1.67 12.72
CA ALA A 49 3.55 -1.75 12.78
C ALA A 49 4.01 -2.65 13.93
N ALA A 50 3.46 -2.46 15.13
CA ALA A 50 3.74 -3.30 16.29
C ALA A 50 3.40 -4.78 16.06
N ALA A 51 2.23 -5.05 15.47
CA ALA A 51 1.80 -6.42 15.18
C ALA A 51 2.67 -7.09 14.09
N ALA A 52 3.01 -6.37 13.02
CA ALA A 52 3.91 -6.85 11.97
C ALA A 52 5.32 -7.15 12.52
N ALA A 53 5.87 -6.24 13.30
CA ALA A 53 7.18 -6.37 13.95
C ALA A 53 7.21 -7.57 14.91
N ALA A 54 6.15 -7.76 15.70
CA ALA A 54 6.00 -8.88 16.61
C ALA A 54 5.95 -10.21 15.84
N LEU A 55 5.09 -10.32 14.82
CA LEU A 55 4.92 -11.55 14.06
C LEU A 55 6.21 -11.93 13.31
N ALA A 56 6.87 -10.98 12.65
CA ALA A 56 8.11 -11.24 11.90
C ALA A 56 9.21 -11.83 12.80
N ARG A 57 9.36 -11.29 14.02
CA ARG A 57 10.32 -11.79 15.02
C ARG A 57 9.92 -13.14 15.60
N GLN A 58 8.63 -13.36 15.86
CA GLN A 58 8.14 -14.66 16.29
C GLN A 58 8.45 -15.75 15.24
N LYS A 59 8.27 -15.43 13.95
CA LYS A 59 8.61 -16.34 12.84
C LYS A 59 10.12 -16.57 12.66
N ALA A 60 10.95 -15.67 13.19
CA ALA A 60 12.39 -15.88 13.31
C ALA A 60 12.78 -16.74 14.54
N GLY A 61 11.81 -17.22 15.31
CA GLY A 61 12.05 -18.02 16.52
C GLY A 61 12.39 -17.21 17.77
N MET A 62 12.21 -15.88 17.75
CA MET A 62 12.50 -15.06 18.94
C MET A 62 11.48 -15.30 20.06
N PRO A 63 11.93 -15.37 21.34
CA PRO A 63 11.01 -15.48 22.48
C PRO A 63 10.26 -14.16 22.72
N VAL A 64 9.04 -14.26 23.24
CA VAL A 64 8.15 -13.10 23.49
C VAL A 64 8.82 -11.98 24.28
N ARG A 65 9.64 -12.33 25.29
CA ARG A 65 10.40 -11.35 26.08
C ARG A 65 11.34 -10.51 25.22
N GLN A 66 12.12 -11.15 24.34
CA GLN A 66 13.02 -10.44 23.44
C GLN A 66 12.25 -9.56 22.45
N ILE A 67 11.11 -10.06 21.94
CA ILE A 67 10.25 -9.28 21.05
C ILE A 67 9.73 -8.02 21.76
N ALA A 68 9.28 -8.17 23.01
CA ALA A 68 8.82 -7.07 23.85
C ALA A 68 9.91 -6.00 24.05
N ASP A 69 11.12 -6.42 24.39
CA ASP A 69 12.28 -5.53 24.55
C ASP A 69 12.64 -4.81 23.25
N GLU A 70 12.64 -5.50 22.10
CA GLU A 70 13.00 -4.92 20.80
C GLU A 70 11.92 -4.00 20.22
N VAL A 71 10.64 -4.33 20.39
CA VAL A 71 9.50 -3.55 19.88
C VAL A 71 9.16 -2.39 20.83
N GLY A 72 9.57 -2.46 22.10
CA GLY A 72 9.29 -1.44 23.10
C GLY A 72 7.87 -1.53 23.68
N LEU A 73 7.31 -2.75 23.75
CA LEU A 73 5.97 -3.02 24.29
C LEU A 73 6.04 -4.06 25.41
N SER A 74 4.99 -4.16 26.23
CA SER A 74 4.92 -5.21 27.25
C SER A 74 4.75 -6.61 26.62
N GLU A 75 5.25 -7.65 27.28
CA GLU A 75 5.03 -9.05 26.83
C GLU A 75 3.54 -9.36 26.65
N ALA A 76 2.67 -8.81 27.51
CA ALA A 76 1.23 -8.99 27.42
C ALA A 76 0.66 -8.37 26.13
N ALA A 77 1.12 -7.17 25.75
CA ALA A 77 0.72 -6.54 24.49
C ALA A 77 1.20 -7.36 23.27
N ILE A 78 2.46 -7.80 23.29
CA ILE A 78 3.02 -8.67 22.24
C ILE A 78 2.20 -9.95 22.09
N ARG A 79 1.90 -10.67 23.18
CA ARG A 79 1.07 -11.89 23.13
C ARG A 79 -0.30 -11.61 22.53
N ARG A 80 -0.96 -10.52 22.91
CA ARG A 80 -2.27 -10.16 22.35
C ARG A 80 -2.22 -9.91 20.85
N HIS A 81 -1.16 -9.28 20.32
CA HIS A 81 -0.98 -9.14 18.88
C HIS A 81 -0.73 -10.50 18.20
N LEU A 82 0.20 -11.30 18.72
CA LEU A 82 0.55 -12.61 18.17
C LEU A 82 -0.61 -13.62 18.19
N GLU A 83 -1.49 -13.54 19.20
CA GLU A 83 -2.68 -14.37 19.34
C GLU A 83 -3.89 -13.83 18.55
N GLY A 84 -3.75 -12.71 17.83
CA GLY A 84 -4.86 -12.12 17.06
C GLY A 84 -5.96 -11.49 17.92
N LYS A 85 -5.73 -11.26 19.22
CA LYS A 85 -6.69 -10.63 20.15
C LYS A 85 -6.84 -9.12 19.96
N THR A 86 -6.05 -8.54 19.06
CA THR A 86 -6.15 -7.13 18.64
C THR A 86 -6.55 -7.10 17.18
N ARG A 87 -7.26 -6.05 16.76
CA ARG A 87 -7.68 -5.90 15.35
C ARG A 87 -6.49 -5.87 14.39
N ALA A 88 -5.41 -5.19 14.78
CA ALA A 88 -4.15 -5.20 14.02
C ALA A 88 -3.49 -6.58 13.96
N GLY A 89 -3.43 -7.30 15.09
CA GLY A 89 -2.88 -8.66 15.15
C GLY A 89 -3.66 -9.64 14.27
N GLU A 90 -4.99 -9.57 14.32
CA GLU A 90 -5.87 -10.39 13.47
C GLU A 90 -5.60 -10.15 11.98
N LEU A 91 -5.49 -8.88 11.56
CA LEU A 91 -5.22 -8.52 10.16
C LEU A 91 -3.83 -9.01 9.71
N ILE A 92 -2.81 -8.84 10.55
CA ILE A 92 -1.44 -9.28 10.23
C ILE A 92 -1.36 -10.80 10.10
N LEU A 93 -2.06 -11.55 10.96
CA LEU A 93 -2.17 -13.01 10.83
C LEU A 93 -2.85 -13.42 9.52
N LYS A 94 -3.96 -12.77 9.15
CA LYS A 94 -4.64 -13.02 7.86
C LYS A 94 -3.72 -12.76 6.66
N VAL A 95 -2.94 -11.67 6.69
CA VAL A 95 -1.97 -11.36 5.63
C VAL A 95 -0.87 -12.42 5.57
N TYR A 96 -0.32 -12.83 6.72
CA TYR A 96 0.68 -13.89 6.77
C TYR A 96 0.14 -15.24 6.24
N GLU A 97 -1.09 -15.61 6.60
CA GLU A 97 -1.75 -16.81 6.08
C GLU A 97 -1.98 -16.76 4.57
N GLN A 98 -2.29 -15.59 4.02
CA GLN A 98 -2.39 -15.42 2.58
C GLN A 98 -1.01 -15.61 1.92
N PHE A 99 0.03 -14.96 2.47
CA PHE A 99 1.40 -15.11 1.96
C PHE A 99 1.91 -16.55 1.99
N SER A 100 1.52 -17.34 3.00
CA SER A 100 1.92 -18.75 3.08
C SER A 100 1.25 -19.65 2.04
N ARG A 101 0.08 -19.25 1.53
CA ARG A 101 -0.66 -20.00 0.48
C ARG A 101 -0.27 -19.56 -0.92
N GLU A 102 -0.13 -18.26 -1.13
CA GLU A 102 -0.04 -17.66 -2.47
C GLU A 102 1.38 -17.20 -2.83
N GLY A 103 2.31 -17.28 -1.87
CA GLY A 103 3.59 -16.59 -1.91
C GLY A 103 3.44 -15.11 -1.52
N VAL A 104 4.55 -14.49 -1.13
CA VAL A 104 4.55 -13.07 -0.76
C VAL A 104 4.38 -12.22 -2.03
N LYS A 105 3.14 -11.80 -2.29
CA LYS A 105 2.79 -10.87 -3.37
C LYS A 105 2.46 -9.53 -2.74
N VAL A 106 3.48 -8.71 -2.50
CA VAL A 106 3.28 -7.32 -2.10
C VAL A 106 2.85 -6.54 -3.34
N GLN A 107 1.56 -6.56 -3.64
CA GLN A 107 0.98 -5.71 -4.68
C GLN A 107 0.80 -4.32 -4.07
N LEU A 108 1.47 -3.33 -4.66
CA LEU A 108 1.09 -1.94 -4.41
C LEU A 108 -0.37 -1.77 -4.85
N PRO A 109 -1.18 -0.97 -4.14
CA PRO A 109 -2.59 -0.81 -4.45
C PRO A 109 -2.75 -0.45 -5.93
N ILE A 110 -3.64 -1.18 -6.59
CA ILE A 110 -3.99 -1.02 -8.00
C ILE A 110 -4.37 0.44 -8.30
N GLU A 111 -4.83 1.21 -7.31
CA GLU A 111 -5.07 2.65 -7.43
C GLU A 111 -3.83 3.44 -7.87
N VAL A 112 -2.60 3.06 -7.52
CA VAL A 112 -1.39 3.81 -7.91
C VAL A 112 -1.02 3.54 -9.37
N GLU A 113 -1.13 2.29 -9.82
CA GLU A 113 -0.94 1.95 -11.23
C GLU A 113 -2.07 2.49 -12.12
N LYS A 114 -3.33 2.37 -11.66
CA LYS A 114 -4.48 2.97 -12.35
C LYS A 114 -4.41 4.49 -12.34
N ALA A 115 -3.94 5.14 -11.27
CA ALA A 115 -3.75 6.59 -11.24
C ALA A 115 -2.71 7.00 -12.29
N ARG A 116 -1.59 6.29 -12.39
CA ARG A 116 -0.59 6.52 -13.45
C ARG A 116 -1.17 6.33 -14.85
N GLU A 117 -1.91 5.26 -15.08
CA GLU A 117 -2.55 5.01 -16.37
C GLU A 117 -3.59 6.09 -16.71
N LEU A 118 -4.37 6.54 -15.73
CA LEU A 118 -5.35 7.62 -15.88
C LEU A 118 -4.68 8.97 -16.12
N GLU A 119 -3.57 9.27 -15.44
CA GLU A 119 -2.77 10.48 -15.68
C GLU A 119 -2.22 10.49 -17.11
N GLU A 120 -1.70 9.37 -17.61
CA GLU A 120 -1.19 9.28 -18.97
C GLU A 120 -2.31 9.42 -20.02
N LYS A 121 -3.47 8.80 -19.79
CA LYS A 121 -4.66 8.98 -20.63
C LYS A 121 -5.16 10.42 -20.62
N LEU A 122 -5.18 11.07 -19.46
CA LEU A 122 -5.60 12.47 -19.29
C LEU A 122 -4.65 13.41 -20.05
N ALA A 123 -3.33 13.18 -19.98
CA ALA A 123 -2.34 13.96 -20.70
C ALA A 123 -2.52 13.85 -22.22
N LYS A 124 -2.70 12.62 -22.73
CA LYS A 124 -2.98 12.38 -24.17
C LYS A 124 -4.28 13.04 -24.61
N ALA A 125 -5.35 12.93 -23.82
CA ALA A 125 -6.63 13.55 -24.13
C ALA A 125 -6.54 15.08 -24.18
N LYS A 126 -5.81 15.71 -23.25
CA LYS A 126 -5.59 17.16 -23.25
C LYS A 126 -4.83 17.63 -24.49
N SER A 127 -3.73 16.95 -24.84
CA SER A 127 -2.95 17.29 -26.04
C SER A 127 -3.77 17.15 -27.33
N ALA A 128 -4.58 16.09 -27.45
CA ALA A 128 -5.48 15.92 -28.59
C ALA A 128 -6.55 17.01 -28.65
N MET A 129 -7.10 17.43 -27.51
CA MET A 129 -8.06 18.54 -27.44
C MET A 129 -7.43 19.87 -27.88
N GLU A 130 -6.21 20.17 -27.46
CA GLU A 130 -5.49 21.38 -27.88
C GLU A 130 -5.21 21.37 -29.39
N GLU A 131 -4.78 20.25 -29.95
CA GLU A 131 -4.52 20.13 -31.39
C GLU A 131 -5.81 20.28 -32.21
N ILE A 132 -6.91 19.66 -31.77
CA ILE A 132 -8.22 19.79 -32.43
C ILE A 132 -8.74 21.22 -32.33
N ALA A 133 -8.60 21.87 -31.17
CA ALA A 133 -9.01 23.26 -30.98
C ALA A 133 -8.23 24.19 -31.92
N GLY A 134 -6.91 24.02 -32.03
CA GLY A 134 -6.09 24.81 -32.96
C GLY A 134 -6.50 24.62 -34.42
N LYS A 135 -6.70 23.37 -34.87
CA LYS A 135 -7.19 23.08 -36.23
C LYS A 135 -8.58 23.67 -36.50
N LEU A 136 -9.46 23.67 -35.50
CA LEU A 136 -10.79 24.24 -35.63
C LEU A 136 -10.73 25.77 -35.75
N GLU A 137 -9.87 26.44 -34.97
CA GLU A 137 -9.62 27.88 -35.09
C GLU A 137 -9.08 28.25 -36.47
N GLU A 138 -8.09 27.51 -36.97
CA GLU A 138 -7.55 27.70 -38.32
C GLU A 138 -8.64 27.52 -39.40
N ALA A 139 -9.44 26.46 -39.29
CA ALA A 139 -10.53 26.20 -40.23
C ALA A 139 -11.58 27.31 -40.20
N VAL A 140 -11.96 27.79 -39.02
CA VAL A 140 -12.89 28.91 -38.84
C VAL A 140 -12.32 30.19 -39.46
N LYS A 141 -11.02 30.45 -39.27
CA LYS A 141 -10.34 31.61 -39.85
C LYS A 141 -10.34 31.54 -41.37
N ALA A 142 -9.96 30.41 -41.94
CA ALA A 142 -9.97 30.18 -43.39
C ALA A 142 -11.37 30.33 -43.99
N LEU A 143 -12.41 29.83 -43.31
CA LEU A 143 -13.81 29.99 -43.74
C LEU A 143 -14.24 31.45 -43.74
N LYS A 144 -13.86 32.24 -42.71
CA LYS A 144 -14.14 33.68 -42.66
C LYS A 144 -13.45 34.43 -43.80
N GLU A 145 -12.17 34.16 -44.01
CA GLU A 145 -11.39 34.77 -45.10
C GLU A 145 -12.01 34.45 -46.48
N ALA A 146 -12.46 33.21 -46.69
CA ALA A 146 -13.13 32.83 -47.94
C ALA A 146 -14.52 33.49 -48.12
N LEU A 147 -15.24 33.73 -47.02
CA LEU A 147 -16.53 34.44 -47.05
C LEU A 147 -16.38 35.94 -47.31
N GLU A 148 -15.29 36.56 -46.83
CA GLU A 148 -14.98 37.98 -47.08
C GLU A 148 -14.46 38.23 -48.50
N ALA A 149 -13.98 37.19 -49.20
CA ALA A 149 -13.48 37.27 -50.57
C ALA A 149 -14.56 37.07 -51.66
N LEU A 150 -15.82 36.87 -51.27
CA LEU A 150 -16.98 36.56 -52.11
C LEU A 150 -17.89 37.78 -52.28
#